data_AF-A0A933NI49-F1
#
_entry.id   AF-A0A933NI49-F1
#
_cell.length_a   1.000
_cell.length_b   1.000
_cell.length_c   1.000
_cell.angle_alpha   90.00
_cell.angle_beta   90.00
_cell.angle_gamma   90.00
#
_symmetry.space_group_name_H-M   'P 1'
#
loop_
_entity.id
_entity.type
_entity.pdbx_description
1 polymer ?
#
loop_
_entity_poly.entity_id
_entity_poly.type
_entity_poly.pdbx_seq_one_letter_code
_entity_poly.pdbx_strand_id
1 'polypeptide(L)' 'DRSNLGLDPRILREEYRVRVRGFLDRLAQECSFHKIDYQLFKTTDPLELALSRYLLRRTRF' A
#
# COMPACT_ATOMS: atom_id res chain seq x y z
N ASP A 1 -16.16 -29.60 -4.54
CA ASP A 1 -16.12 -29.11 -3.16
C ASP A 1 -14.70 -28.68 -2.84
N ARG A 2 -14.40 -27.37 -2.95
CA ARG A 2 -13.02 -26.87 -2.78
C ARG A 2 -12.79 -26.69 -1.29
N SER A 3 -12.14 -27.67 -0.69
CA SER A 3 -11.60 -27.66 0.65
C SER A 3 -11.05 -26.27 1.01
N ASN A 4 -11.76 -25.59 1.91
CA ASN A 4 -11.29 -24.41 2.59
C ASN A 4 -10.08 -24.85 3.43
N LEU A 5 -8.87 -24.81 2.84
CA LEU A 5 -7.62 -24.90 3.58
C LEU A 5 -7.79 -24.00 4.80
N GLY A 6 -7.67 -24.53 6.02
CA GLY A 6 -8.09 -23.96 7.31
C GLY A 6 -7.47 -22.61 7.70
N LEU A 7 -7.54 -21.64 6.82
CA LEU A 7 -7.04 -20.29 6.90
C LEU A 7 -8.26 -19.40 7.11
N ASP A 8 -8.81 -19.44 8.33
CA ASP A 8 -9.84 -18.50 8.73
C ASP A 8 -9.31 -17.07 8.51
N PRO A 9 -9.91 -16.27 7.62
CA PRO A 9 -9.45 -14.92 7.33
C PRO A 9 -9.38 -14.04 8.57
N ARG A 10 -10.17 -14.33 9.61
CA ARG A 10 -10.16 -13.60 10.88
C ARG A 10 -8.88 -13.83 11.66
N ILE A 11 -8.31 -15.04 11.59
CA ILE A 11 -7.05 -15.40 12.25
C ILE A 11 -5.87 -14.74 11.53
N LEU A 12 -5.88 -14.74 10.20
CA LEU A 12 -4.80 -14.18 9.40
C LEU A 12 -4.81 -12.65 9.31
N ARG A 13 -5.94 -12.01 9.60
CA ARG A 13 -6.13 -10.57 9.35
C ARG A 13 -5.04 -9.72 9.99
N GLU A 14 -4.71 -10.00 11.25
CA GLU A 14 -3.76 -9.17 11.99
C GLU A 14 -2.35 -9.34 11.44
N GLU A 15 -1.87 -10.59 11.37
CA GLU A 15 -0.54 -10.92 10.84
C GLU A 15 -0.37 -10.44 9.39
N TYR A 16 -1.41 -10.58 8.56
CA TYR A 16 -1.41 -10.04 7.20
C TYR A 16 -1.24 -8.52 7.20
N ARG A 17 -1.97 -7.78 8.04
CA ARG A 17 -1.86 -6.32 8.14
C ARG A 17 -0.47 -5.90 8.61
N VAL A 18 0.12 -6.60 9.57
CA VAL A 18 1.50 -6.38 10.03
C VAL A 18 2.48 -6.57 8.89
N ARG A 19 2.40 -7.69 8.16
CA ARG A 19 3.30 -7.99 7.03
C ARG A 19 3.16 -7.01 5.88
N VAL A 20 1.93 -6.65 5.51
CA VAL A 20 1.67 -5.66 4.47
C VAL A 20 2.19 -4.29 4.89
N ARG A 21 1.96 -3.88 6.15
CA ARG A 21 2.51 -2.61 6.67
C ARG A 21 4.03 -2.60 6.56
N GLY A 22 4.70 -3.64 7.07
CA GLY A 22 6.16 -3.74 7.00
C GLY A 22 6.70 -3.76 5.57
N PHE A 23 5.97 -4.36 4.62
CA PHE A 23 6.32 -4.29 3.20
C PHE A 23 6.23 -2.86 2.66
N LEU A 24 5.11 -2.17 2.92
CA LEU A 24 4.90 -0.79 2.46
C LEU A 24 5.91 0.18 3.06
N ASP A 25 6.28 0.00 4.32
CA ASP A 25 7.26 0.84 5.00
C ASP A 25 8.66 0.66 4.41
N ARG A 26 9.08 -0.59 4.14
CA ARG A 26 10.35 -0.87 3.43
C ARG A 26 10.35 -0.24 2.05
N LEU A 27 9.27 -0.42 1.28
CA LEU A 27 9.18 0.16 -0.06
C LEU A 27 9.28 1.70 -0.03
N ALA A 28 8.59 2.35 0.91
CA ALA A 28 8.65 3.79 1.07
C ALA A 28 10.07 4.26 1.43
N GLN A 29 10.76 3.53 2.31
CA GLN A 29 12.13 3.82 2.71
C GLN A 29 13.11 3.69 1.54
N GLU A 30 13.03 2.60 0.76
CA GLU A 30 13.87 2.40 -0.43
C GLU A 30 13.61 3.48 -1.49
N CYS A 31 12.34 3.82 -1.75
CA CYS A 31 12.00 4.92 -2.65
C CYS A 31 12.62 6.24 -2.17
N SER A 32 12.51 6.56 -0.88
CA SER A 32 13.14 7.76 -0.31
C SER A 32 14.65 7.75 -0.47
N PHE A 33 15.30 6.61 -0.21
CA PHE A 33 16.75 6.46 -0.36
C PHE A 33 17.20 6.72 -1.79
N HIS A 34 16.44 6.22 -2.77
CA HIS A 34 16.70 6.41 -4.20
C HIS A 34 16.15 7.71 -4.79
N LYS A 35 15.60 8.63 -3.96
CA LYS A 35 14.96 9.88 -4.41
C LYS A 35 13.83 9.66 -5.42
N ILE A 36 13.09 8.58 -5.25
CA ILE A 36 11.90 8.24 -6.03
C ILE A 36 10.69 8.78 -5.28
N ASP A 37 9.89 9.63 -5.94
CA ASP A 37 8.63 10.08 -5.37
C ASP A 37 7.68 8.90 -5.17
N TYR A 38 7.22 8.70 -3.94
CA TYR A 38 6.31 7.62 -3.57
C TYR A 38 5.03 8.18 -2.94
N GLN A 39 3.89 7.68 -3.41
CA GLN A 39 2.57 8.00 -2.88
C GLN A 39 1.72 6.74 -2.83
N LEU A 40 1.49 6.24 -1.61
CA LEU A 40 0.51 5.17 -1.39
C LEU A 40 -0.90 5.70 -1.65
N PHE A 41 -1.71 4.94 -2.40
CA PHE A 41 -3.11 5.22 -2.64
C PHE A 41 -3.92 3.92 -2.63
N LYS A 42 -5.25 4.03 -2.48
CA LYS A 42 -6.14 2.86 -2.56
C LYS A 42 -6.41 2.58 -4.03
N THR A 43 -6.29 1.32 -4.44
CA THR A 43 -6.59 0.90 -5.82
C THR A 43 -8.08 0.99 -6.19
N THR A 44 -8.95 1.16 -5.19
CA THR A 44 -10.37 1.46 -5.38
C THR A 44 -10.63 2.93 -5.69
N ASP A 45 -9.69 3.83 -5.40
CA ASP A 45 -9.82 5.23 -5.76
C ASP A 45 -9.62 5.36 -7.28
N PRO A 46 -10.41 6.21 -7.98
CA PRO A 46 -10.16 6.52 -9.39
C PRO A 46 -8.74 7.01 -9.61
N LEU A 47 -8.14 6.62 -10.73
CA LEU A 47 -6.75 6.95 -11.04
C LEU A 47 -6.54 8.47 -11.11
N GLU A 48 -7.50 9.20 -11.65
CA GLU A 48 -7.49 10.66 -11.77
C GLU A 48 -7.35 11.30 -10.38
N LEU A 49 -8.11 10.81 -9.39
CA LEU A 49 -8.05 11.30 -8.02
C LEU A 49 -6.68 11.03 -7.38
N ALA A 50 -6.13 9.83 -7.59
CA ALA A 50 -4.80 9.47 -7.10
C ALA A 50 -3.72 10.35 -7.72
N LEU A 51 -3.80 10.59 -9.03
CA LEU A 51 -2.86 11.42 -9.77
C LEU A 51 -2.93 12.89 -9.35
N SER A 52 -4.13 13.45 -9.20
CA SER A 52 -4.30 14.82 -8.71
C SER A 52 -3.69 15.01 -7.33
N ARG A 53 -3.90 14.06 -6.41
CA ARG A 53 -3.28 14.10 -5.07
C ARG A 53 -1.75 14.05 -5.15
N TYR A 54 -1.20 13.18 -5.99
CA TYR A 54 0.24 13.08 -6.22
C TYR A 54 0.83 14.41 -6.74
N LEU A 55 0.22 14.99 -7.77
CA LEU A 55 0.68 16.27 -8.35
C LEU A 55 0.58 17.42 -7.35
N LEU A 56 -0.52 17.54 -6.61
CA LEU A 56 -0.70 18.57 -5.57
C LEU A 56 0.33 18.46 -4.45
N ARG A 57 0.66 17.23 -4.03
CA ARG A 57 1.74 16.99 -3.06
C ARG A 57 3.07 17.47 -3.63
N ARG A 58 3.38 17.14 -4.89
CA ARG A 58 4.65 17.48 -5.53
C ARG A 58 4.84 18.99 -5.72
N THR A 59 3.79 19.75 -6.02
CA THR A 59 3.86 21.21 -6.19
C THR A 59 4.04 21.99 -4.89
N ARG A 60 3.84 21.34 -3.73
CA ARG A 60 4.00 21.98 -2.41
C ARG A 60 5.43 21.88 -1.85
N PHE A 61 6.33 21.19 -2.55
CA PHE A 61 7.75 21.11 -2.27
C PHE A 61 8.53 21.85 -3.36
#